data_AF-A0A1G9RCA6-F1
#
_entry.id   AF-A0A1G9RCA6-F1
#
_cell.length_a   1.000
_cell.length_b   1.000
_cell.length_c   1.000
_cell.angle_alpha   90.00
_cell.angle_beta   90.00
_cell.angle_gamma   90.00
#
_symmetry.space_group_name_H-M   'P 1'
#
loop_
_entity.id
_entity.type
_entity.pdbx_description
1 polymer ?
#
loop_
_entity_poly.entity_id
_entity_poly.type
_entity_poly.pdbx_seq_one_letter_code
_entity_poly.pdbx_strand_id
1 'polypeptide(L)'
;MGKDKTSQLRILHGHLVDIDNDIAVIATPIEQLNTLLGDVIDLLGKPKTFSDDLKTIGEILGKIQSIASDADWLPEVGQVASSLSKALLPVVKEPPPAGGIGEIRTSLNEIDVILTPLQNKLKKAQGAIQKVLKVIHGVAFDVHSLVNGTHALMQRYADHPPENVEKCAKGLNEGIETVADELRCAREQVAKQLNEYLSPLKNVENAFHRVDGYLKMIQTVYEDLSLYSKALREVENAVNTAASYGKKKVEYLFTWVGRHTYPDLYEKIKKKLDSANTCVNQMVGKIANLALAPMRQAVSTLEDEVAREVNRIPEIAALEDEMASAQRTLEKLEHEMVAAVSGECAKILGENHFSCG
;
A
#
# COMPACT_ATOMS: atom_id res chain seq x y z
N MET A 1 -5.08 66.11 -12.32
CA MET A 1 -4.72 64.80 -12.88
C MET A 1 -3.85 64.06 -11.87
N GLY A 2 -4.45 63.51 -10.82
CA GLY A 2 -3.74 62.61 -9.92
C GLY A 2 -3.67 61.26 -10.61
N LYS A 3 -2.47 60.82 -11.00
CA LYS A 3 -2.27 59.42 -11.40
C LYS A 3 -2.69 58.59 -10.20
N ASP A 4 -3.67 57.73 -10.39
CA ASP A 4 -4.09 56.70 -9.46
C ASP A 4 -2.85 55.83 -9.19
N LYS A 5 -2.07 56.19 -8.17
CA LYS A 5 -0.88 55.45 -7.78
C LYS A 5 -1.40 54.30 -6.95
N THR A 6 -1.44 53.12 -7.57
CA THR A 6 -1.68 51.87 -6.86
C THR A 6 -0.75 51.82 -5.64
N SER A 7 -1.34 51.70 -4.44
CA SER A 7 -0.59 51.62 -3.18
C SER A 7 0.37 50.45 -3.21
N GLN A 8 1.55 50.60 -2.59
CA GLN A 8 2.50 49.48 -2.50
C GLN A 8 1.90 48.30 -1.73
N LEU A 9 1.00 48.59 -0.79
CA LEU A 9 0.24 47.59 -0.05
C LEU A 9 -0.66 46.73 -0.95
N ARG A 10 -1.31 47.32 -1.96
CA ARG A 10 -2.15 46.57 -2.91
C ARG A 10 -1.31 45.73 -3.88
N ILE A 11 -0.15 46.25 -4.30
CA ILE A 11 0.82 45.49 -5.11
C ILE A 11 1.34 44.29 -4.32
N LEU A 12 1.73 44.50 -3.07
CA LEU A 12 2.21 43.46 -2.16
C LEU A 12 1.18 42.36 -1.95
N HIS A 13 -0.06 42.74 -1.68
CA HIS A 13 -1.13 41.76 -1.51
C HIS A 13 -1.32 40.93 -2.79
N GLY A 14 -1.28 41.56 -3.97
CA GLY A 14 -1.33 40.85 -5.25
C GLY A 14 -0.20 39.83 -5.39
N HIS A 15 1.05 40.25 -5.16
CA HIS A 15 2.20 39.35 -5.27
C HIS A 15 2.14 38.19 -4.27
N LEU A 16 1.69 38.43 -3.02
CA LEU A 16 1.54 37.38 -2.01
C LEU A 16 0.46 36.36 -2.40
N VAL A 17 -0.66 36.82 -2.99
CA VAL A 17 -1.70 35.92 -3.51
C VAL A 17 -1.18 35.09 -4.69
N ASP A 18 -0.38 35.69 -5.57
CA ASP A 18 0.24 34.96 -6.68
C ASP A 18 1.23 33.90 -6.18
N ILE A 19 2.05 34.22 -5.16
CA ILE A 19 2.93 33.27 -4.49
C ILE A 19 2.14 32.13 -3.82
N ASP A 20 1.07 32.44 -3.09
CA ASP A 20 0.21 31.44 -2.43
C ASP A 20 -0.35 30.45 -3.45
N ASN A 21 -0.83 30.96 -4.59
CA ASN A 21 -1.29 30.14 -5.70
C ASN A 21 -0.16 29.28 -6.29
N ASP A 22 1.03 29.85 -6.54
CA ASP A 22 2.16 29.10 -7.09
C ASP A 22 2.62 27.98 -6.15
N ILE A 23 2.64 28.23 -4.83
CA ILE A 23 2.93 27.20 -3.82
C ILE A 23 1.91 26.07 -3.92
N ALA A 24 0.62 26.38 -4.04
CA ALA A 24 -0.43 25.36 -4.19
C ALA A 24 -0.26 24.54 -5.49
N VAL A 25 0.13 25.18 -6.59
CA VAL A 25 0.43 24.51 -7.87
C VAL A 25 1.65 23.58 -7.77
N ILE A 26 2.65 23.94 -6.96
CA ILE A 26 3.82 23.08 -6.68
C ILE A 26 3.47 21.92 -5.74
N ALA A 27 2.70 22.20 -4.68
CA ALA A 27 2.35 21.24 -3.64
C ALA A 27 1.52 20.07 -4.18
N THR A 28 0.47 20.38 -4.93
CA THR A 28 -0.51 19.41 -5.42
C THR A 28 0.13 18.19 -6.13
N PRO A 29 0.99 18.35 -7.14
CA PRO A 29 1.57 17.20 -7.83
C PRO A 29 2.57 16.42 -6.96
N ILE A 30 3.25 17.08 -6.00
CA ILE A 30 4.14 16.42 -5.04
C ILE A 30 3.31 15.55 -4.06
N GLU A 31 2.16 16.04 -3.59
CA GLU A 31 1.24 15.29 -2.74
C GLU A 31 0.62 14.08 -3.47
N GLN A 32 0.27 14.27 -4.75
CA GLN A 32 -0.19 13.18 -5.62
C GLN A 32 0.90 12.11 -5.78
N LEU A 33 2.16 12.50 -6.03
CA LEU A 33 3.26 11.55 -6.10
C LEU A 33 3.48 10.85 -4.75
N ASN A 34 3.41 11.56 -3.62
CA ASN A 34 3.57 10.96 -2.30
C ASN A 34 2.52 9.88 -2.01
N THR A 35 1.27 10.15 -2.39
CA THR A 35 0.16 9.20 -2.29
C THR A 35 0.43 7.98 -3.18
N LEU A 36 0.73 8.21 -4.47
CA LEU A 36 1.00 7.13 -5.42
C LEU A 36 2.20 6.26 -4.99
N LEU A 37 3.25 6.87 -4.44
CA LEU A 37 4.39 6.14 -3.88
C LEU A 37 3.96 5.26 -2.72
N GLY A 38 3.13 5.77 -1.81
CA GLY A 38 2.57 4.99 -0.72
C GLY A 38 1.79 3.78 -1.23
N ASP A 39 0.86 4.00 -2.17
CA ASP A 39 0.05 2.95 -2.76
C ASP A 39 0.92 1.89 -3.45
N VAL A 40 1.92 2.31 -4.24
CA VAL A 40 2.85 1.38 -4.90
C VAL A 40 3.69 0.63 -3.86
N ILE A 41 4.22 1.28 -2.82
CA ILE A 41 5.00 0.63 -1.76
C ILE A 41 4.19 -0.46 -1.06
N ASP A 42 2.92 -0.21 -0.80
CA ASP A 42 2.00 -1.17 -0.20
C ASP A 42 1.71 -2.33 -1.14
N LEU A 43 1.47 -2.05 -2.43
CA LEU A 43 1.28 -3.08 -3.47
C LEU A 43 2.50 -3.98 -3.62
N LEU A 44 3.71 -3.42 -3.57
CA LEU A 44 4.96 -4.17 -3.64
C LEU A 44 5.16 -5.12 -2.46
N GLY A 45 4.55 -4.86 -1.30
CA GLY A 45 4.58 -5.75 -0.15
C GLY A 45 3.60 -6.92 -0.23
N LYS A 46 2.60 -6.85 -1.13
CA LYS A 46 1.55 -7.87 -1.20
C LYS A 46 2.04 -9.27 -1.58
N PRO A 47 2.98 -9.48 -2.53
CA PRO A 47 3.48 -10.82 -2.88
C PRO A 47 3.97 -11.63 -1.68
N LYS A 48 4.66 -10.97 -0.74
CA LYS A 48 5.12 -11.60 0.51
C LYS A 48 3.97 -12.07 1.38
N THR A 49 3.00 -11.19 1.64
CA THR A 49 1.79 -11.52 2.40
C THR A 49 1.06 -12.73 1.80
N PHE A 50 0.92 -12.77 0.48
CA PHE A 50 0.28 -13.91 -0.19
C PHE A 50 1.07 -15.19 -0.15
N SER A 51 2.39 -15.12 -0.25
CA SER A 51 3.27 -16.27 -0.08
C SER A 51 3.06 -16.91 1.30
N ASP A 52 2.89 -16.07 2.33
CA ASP A 52 2.63 -16.50 3.70
C ASP A 52 1.19 -17.07 3.87
N ASP A 53 0.18 -16.46 3.24
CA ASP A 53 -1.19 -16.99 3.22
C ASP A 53 -1.27 -18.36 2.52
N LEU A 54 -0.64 -18.48 1.34
CA LEU A 54 -0.57 -19.73 0.58
C LEU A 54 0.17 -20.82 1.35
N LYS A 55 1.23 -20.47 2.10
CA LYS A 55 1.88 -21.40 3.01
C LYS A 55 0.88 -21.94 4.03
N THR A 56 0.10 -21.07 4.65
CA THR A 56 -0.89 -21.46 5.67
C THR A 56 -1.99 -22.34 5.07
N ILE A 57 -2.51 -22.00 3.88
CA ILE A 57 -3.45 -22.84 3.14
C ILE A 57 -2.83 -24.23 2.87
N GLY A 58 -1.59 -24.27 2.37
CA GLY A 58 -0.88 -25.51 2.11
C GLY A 58 -0.75 -26.38 3.36
N GLU A 59 -0.40 -25.80 4.50
CA GLU A 59 -0.32 -26.53 5.78
C GLU A 59 -1.68 -27.08 6.23
N ILE A 60 -2.78 -26.34 6.05
CA ILE A 60 -4.13 -26.82 6.36
C ILE A 60 -4.50 -27.99 5.45
N LEU A 61 -4.33 -27.82 4.13
CA LEU A 61 -4.69 -28.85 3.17
C LEU A 61 -3.83 -30.11 3.32
N GLY A 62 -2.56 -29.98 3.74
CA GLY A 62 -1.66 -31.10 3.98
C GLY A 62 -2.12 -31.93 5.16
N LYS A 63 -2.59 -31.27 6.23
CA LYS A 63 -3.22 -31.95 7.37
C LYS A 63 -4.49 -32.69 6.96
N ILE A 64 -5.35 -32.09 6.12
CA ILE A 64 -6.55 -32.77 5.60
C ILE A 64 -6.14 -34.02 4.81
N GLN A 65 -5.13 -33.90 3.95
CA GLN A 65 -4.63 -35.03 3.16
C GLN A 65 -4.10 -36.15 4.06
N SER A 66 -3.32 -35.83 5.11
CA SER A 66 -2.83 -36.81 6.09
C SER A 66 -3.98 -37.52 6.80
N ILE A 67 -4.97 -36.78 7.32
CA ILE A 67 -6.14 -37.36 7.98
C ILE A 67 -6.91 -38.28 7.03
N ALA A 68 -7.05 -37.89 5.77
CA ALA A 68 -7.74 -38.67 4.76
C ALA A 68 -6.99 -39.97 4.42
N SER A 69 -5.66 -39.90 4.32
CA SER A 69 -4.82 -41.10 4.16
C SER A 69 -4.89 -42.00 5.40
N ASP A 70 -4.87 -41.44 6.61
CA ASP A 70 -4.98 -42.19 7.86
C ASP A 70 -6.35 -42.80 8.11
N ALA A 71 -7.38 -42.36 7.38
CA ALA A 71 -8.75 -42.86 7.46
C ALA A 71 -9.11 -43.83 6.32
N ASP A 72 -8.20 -44.09 5.38
CA ASP A 72 -8.47 -44.90 4.18
C ASP A 72 -8.82 -46.37 4.48
N TRP A 73 -8.35 -46.87 5.62
CA TRP A 73 -8.53 -48.26 6.07
C TRP A 73 -9.86 -48.50 6.79
N LEU A 74 -10.59 -47.44 7.16
CA LEU A 74 -11.86 -47.56 7.88
C LEU A 74 -12.98 -48.05 6.94
N PRO A 75 -13.75 -49.10 7.30
CA PRO A 75 -14.92 -49.51 6.55
C PRO A 75 -15.92 -48.34 6.39
N GLU A 76 -16.53 -48.21 5.21
CA GLU A 76 -17.47 -47.13 4.83
C GLU A 76 -16.89 -45.70 4.69
N VAL A 77 -15.79 -45.38 5.38
CA VAL A 77 -15.11 -44.08 5.31
C VAL A 77 -13.98 -44.09 4.28
N GLY A 78 -13.33 -45.24 4.09
CA GLY A 78 -12.11 -45.36 3.31
C GLY A 78 -12.21 -44.89 1.87
N GLN A 79 -13.35 -45.11 1.21
CA GLN A 79 -13.57 -44.66 -0.17
C GLN A 79 -13.64 -43.13 -0.28
N VAL A 80 -14.30 -42.49 0.68
CA VAL A 80 -14.42 -41.02 0.77
C VAL A 80 -13.05 -40.42 1.08
N ALA A 81 -12.34 -40.99 2.05
CA ALA A 81 -11.02 -40.53 2.47
C ALA A 81 -9.96 -40.71 1.35
N SER A 82 -9.98 -41.84 0.63
CA SER A 82 -9.10 -42.06 -0.53
C SER A 82 -9.39 -41.07 -1.66
N SER A 83 -10.66 -40.77 -1.94
CA SER A 83 -11.05 -39.79 -2.96
C SER A 83 -10.57 -38.39 -2.60
N LEU A 84 -10.74 -38.01 -1.34
CA LEU A 84 -10.28 -36.74 -0.77
C LEU A 84 -8.75 -36.58 -0.88
N SER A 85 -7.99 -37.60 -0.47
CA SER A 85 -6.53 -37.59 -0.55
C SER A 85 -6.04 -37.47 -2.00
N LYS A 86 -6.67 -38.17 -2.95
CA LYS A 86 -6.37 -38.06 -4.39
C LYS A 86 -6.71 -36.69 -4.97
N ALA A 87 -7.79 -36.06 -4.53
CA ALA A 87 -8.16 -34.72 -4.99
C ALA A 87 -7.16 -33.65 -4.52
N LEU A 88 -6.58 -33.79 -3.32
CA LEU A 88 -5.63 -32.84 -2.75
C LEU A 88 -4.19 -32.98 -3.28
N LEU A 89 -3.81 -34.18 -3.75
CA LEU A 89 -2.49 -34.51 -4.28
C LEU A 89 -1.88 -33.47 -5.27
N PRO A 90 -2.60 -32.96 -6.29
CA PRO A 90 -2.05 -31.95 -7.20
C PRO A 90 -1.84 -30.56 -6.56
N VAL A 91 -2.43 -30.30 -5.39
CA VAL A 91 -2.40 -28.99 -4.73
C VAL A 91 -1.32 -28.90 -3.64
N VAL A 92 -1.10 -29.98 -2.86
CA VAL A 92 -0.39 -29.94 -1.56
C VAL A 92 0.82 -30.87 -1.41
N LYS A 93 1.27 -31.53 -2.48
CA LYS A 93 2.26 -32.62 -2.42
C LYS A 93 3.48 -32.32 -1.50
N GLU A 94 3.65 -33.09 -0.42
CA GLU A 94 4.83 -33.08 0.47
C GLU A 94 5.98 -33.99 -0.06
N PRO A 95 7.28 -33.76 0.26
CA PRO A 95 8.13 -32.58 0.00
C PRO A 95 9.47 -32.92 -0.75
N PRO A 96 10.26 -31.95 -1.28
CA PRO A 96 9.96 -30.55 -1.64
C PRO A 96 10.27 -30.21 -3.13
N PRO A 97 9.75 -29.11 -3.69
CA PRO A 97 8.37 -28.63 -3.71
C PRO A 97 7.60 -29.33 -4.85
N ALA A 98 6.39 -29.83 -4.62
CA ALA A 98 5.58 -30.30 -5.73
C ALA A 98 4.11 -29.95 -5.50
N GLY A 99 3.43 -29.51 -6.56
CA GLY A 99 2.01 -29.15 -6.50
C GLY A 99 1.75 -27.65 -6.66
N GLY A 100 0.48 -27.37 -6.99
CA GLY A 100 -0.09 -26.06 -7.28
C GLY A 100 0.43 -24.90 -6.45
N ILE A 101 0.24 -25.03 -5.13
CA ILE A 101 0.52 -23.97 -4.14
C ILE A 101 2.03 -23.73 -4.01
N GLY A 102 2.84 -24.79 -4.01
CA GLY A 102 4.29 -24.67 -3.87
C GLY A 102 4.94 -23.93 -5.04
N GLU A 103 4.50 -24.19 -6.26
CA GLU A 103 4.98 -23.50 -7.46
C GLU A 103 4.63 -22.00 -7.41
N ILE A 104 3.38 -21.65 -7.10
CA ILE A 104 2.97 -20.24 -7.00
C ILE A 104 3.71 -19.52 -5.87
N ARG A 105 3.89 -20.17 -4.72
CA ARG A 105 4.64 -19.61 -3.60
C ARG A 105 6.10 -19.34 -4.00
N THR A 106 6.69 -20.21 -4.80
CA THR A 106 8.06 -20.02 -5.30
C THR A 106 8.13 -18.78 -6.17
N SER A 107 7.25 -18.64 -7.17
CA SER A 107 7.19 -17.46 -8.03
C SER A 107 6.90 -16.16 -7.25
N LEU A 108 6.00 -16.20 -6.26
CA LEU A 108 5.73 -15.03 -5.41
C LEU A 108 6.95 -14.61 -4.58
N ASN A 109 7.74 -15.57 -4.08
CA ASN A 109 8.99 -15.26 -3.38
C ASN A 109 10.06 -14.71 -4.33
N GLU A 110 10.14 -15.22 -5.56
CA GLU A 110 11.04 -14.70 -6.60
C GLU A 110 10.69 -13.25 -6.95
N ILE A 111 9.41 -12.97 -7.15
CA ILE A 111 8.90 -11.59 -7.31
C ILE A 111 9.27 -10.75 -6.09
N ASP A 112 8.97 -11.19 -4.86
CA ASP A 112 9.29 -10.43 -3.64
C ASP A 112 10.78 -10.05 -3.53
N VAL A 113 11.68 -10.95 -3.93
CA VAL A 113 13.13 -10.68 -4.01
C VAL A 113 13.45 -9.58 -5.03
N ILE A 114 12.80 -9.58 -6.19
CA ILE A 114 12.96 -8.53 -7.22
C ILE A 114 12.40 -7.19 -6.74
N LEU A 115 11.29 -7.21 -6.00
CA LEU A 115 10.59 -6.00 -5.56
C LEU A 115 11.17 -5.35 -4.32
N THR A 116 11.78 -6.12 -3.41
CA THR A 116 12.32 -5.60 -2.15
C THR A 116 13.30 -4.42 -2.34
N PRO A 117 14.29 -4.50 -3.27
CA PRO A 117 15.18 -3.37 -3.54
C PRO A 117 14.43 -2.13 -4.04
N LEU A 118 13.41 -2.32 -4.89
CA LEU A 118 12.57 -1.23 -5.37
C LEU A 118 11.75 -0.61 -4.24
N GLN A 119 11.11 -1.43 -3.41
CA GLN A 119 10.31 -0.95 -2.28
C GLN A 119 11.16 -0.07 -1.34
N ASN A 120 12.38 -0.51 -1.03
CA ASN A 120 13.32 0.27 -0.21
C ASN A 120 13.75 1.58 -0.87
N LYS A 121 13.98 1.55 -2.18
CA LYS A 121 14.27 2.73 -3.00
C LYS A 121 13.11 3.73 -2.95
N LEU A 122 11.88 3.28 -3.23
CA LEU A 122 10.68 4.13 -3.19
C LEU A 122 10.39 4.68 -1.79
N LYS A 123 10.63 3.92 -0.72
CA LYS A 123 10.52 4.41 0.67
C LYS A 123 11.48 5.58 0.96
N LYS A 124 12.70 5.55 0.42
CA LYS A 124 13.64 6.66 0.53
C LYS A 124 13.13 7.90 -0.21
N ALA A 125 12.69 7.72 -1.46
CA ALA A 125 12.07 8.80 -2.25
C ALA A 125 10.87 9.42 -1.54
N GLN A 126 9.97 8.59 -0.99
CA GLN A 126 8.82 9.04 -0.23
C GLN A 126 9.25 9.85 1.00
N GLY A 127 10.27 9.41 1.72
CA GLY A 127 10.84 10.17 2.84
C GLY A 127 11.44 11.52 2.43
N ALA A 128 12.08 11.62 1.26
CA ALA A 128 12.57 12.89 0.72
C ALA A 128 11.41 13.82 0.33
N ILE A 129 10.39 13.30 -0.35
CA ILE A 129 9.18 14.04 -0.71
C ILE A 129 8.44 14.56 0.52
N GLN A 130 8.30 13.75 1.57
CA GLN A 130 7.66 14.17 2.82
C GLN A 130 8.39 15.33 3.50
N LYS A 131 9.73 15.38 3.41
CA LYS A 131 10.51 16.53 3.91
C LYS A 131 10.21 17.79 3.11
N VAL A 132 10.16 17.69 1.78
CA VAL A 132 9.80 18.82 0.92
C VAL A 132 8.38 19.31 1.19
N LEU A 133 7.40 18.40 1.28
CA LEU A 133 6.02 18.75 1.61
C LEU A 133 5.93 19.48 2.94
N LYS A 134 6.69 19.07 3.96
CA LYS A 134 6.73 19.77 5.25
C LYS A 134 7.21 21.22 5.09
N VAL A 135 8.24 21.46 4.28
CA VAL A 135 8.76 22.80 3.99
C VAL A 135 7.74 23.62 3.20
N ILE A 136 7.15 23.04 2.15
CA ILE A 136 6.07 23.66 1.36
C ILE A 136 4.90 24.08 2.26
N HIS A 137 4.43 23.20 3.15
CA HIS A 137 3.33 23.51 4.07
C HIS A 137 3.70 24.60 5.07
N GLY A 138 4.95 24.64 5.53
CA GLY A 138 5.46 25.73 6.37
C GLY A 138 5.44 27.08 5.64
N VAL A 139 6.04 27.14 4.45
CA VAL A 139 6.04 28.36 3.63
C VAL A 139 4.62 28.79 3.25
N ALA A 140 3.75 27.86 2.87
CA ALA A 140 2.34 28.15 2.57
C ALA A 140 1.64 28.79 3.77
N PHE A 141 1.89 28.28 4.99
CA PHE A 141 1.32 28.84 6.21
C PHE A 141 1.78 30.29 6.45
N ASP A 142 3.07 30.57 6.24
CA ASP A 142 3.65 31.91 6.43
C ASP A 142 3.14 32.90 5.37
N VAL A 143 3.12 32.49 4.09
CA VAL A 143 2.57 33.30 2.99
C VAL A 143 1.09 33.59 3.25
N HIS A 144 0.30 32.58 3.59
CA HIS A 144 -1.12 32.75 3.89
C HIS A 144 -1.36 33.71 5.06
N SER A 145 -0.51 33.65 6.09
CA SER A 145 -0.53 34.60 7.22
C SER A 145 -0.25 36.03 6.78
N LEU A 146 0.71 36.25 5.87
CA LEU A 146 0.99 37.57 5.28
C LEU A 146 -0.12 38.06 4.34
N VAL A 147 -0.73 37.18 3.54
CA VAL A 147 -1.91 37.51 2.72
C VAL A 147 -3.02 38.04 3.62
N ASN A 148 -3.31 37.36 4.73
CA ASN A 148 -4.31 37.79 5.69
C ASN A 148 -3.95 39.11 6.39
N GLY A 149 -2.70 39.28 6.79
CA GLY A 149 -2.20 40.52 7.41
C GLY A 149 -2.28 41.72 6.46
N THR A 150 -1.84 41.56 5.21
CA THR A 150 -1.96 42.61 4.19
C THR A 150 -3.40 42.91 3.83
N HIS A 151 -4.26 41.89 3.77
CA HIS A 151 -5.71 42.08 3.57
C HIS A 151 -6.33 42.90 4.70
N ALA A 152 -6.01 42.60 5.96
CA ALA A 152 -6.49 43.35 7.11
C ALA A 152 -6.02 44.82 7.08
N LEU A 153 -4.76 45.07 6.70
CA LEU A 153 -4.24 46.43 6.51
C LEU A 153 -4.96 47.18 5.39
N MET A 154 -5.26 46.52 4.26
CA MET A 154 -6.04 47.11 3.18
C MET A 154 -7.45 47.45 3.62
N GLN A 155 -8.11 46.59 4.41
CA GLN A 155 -9.43 46.89 4.97
C GLN A 155 -9.38 48.08 5.95
N ARG A 156 -8.33 48.16 6.77
CA ARG A 156 -8.15 49.21 7.78
C ARG A 156 -7.86 50.59 7.18
N TYR A 157 -7.05 50.66 6.14
CA TYR A 157 -6.57 51.92 5.57
C TYR A 157 -7.14 52.26 4.19
N ALA A 158 -7.95 51.37 3.60
CA ALA A 158 -8.55 51.52 2.28
C ALA A 158 -7.53 51.99 1.23
N ASP A 159 -7.81 53.07 0.51
CA ASP A 159 -6.94 53.63 -0.53
C ASP A 159 -5.81 54.53 0.01
N HIS A 160 -5.72 54.75 1.34
CA HIS A 160 -4.82 55.74 1.94
C HIS A 160 -3.99 55.16 3.09
N PRO A 161 -3.14 54.14 2.84
CA PRO A 161 -2.20 53.61 3.84
C PRO A 161 -1.23 54.69 4.35
N PRO A 162 -0.91 54.71 5.66
CA PRO A 162 0.08 55.64 6.20
C PRO A 162 1.49 55.34 5.66
N GLU A 163 2.36 56.36 5.70
CA GLU A 163 3.69 56.32 5.08
C GLU A 163 4.56 55.15 5.57
N ASN A 164 4.46 54.78 6.85
CA ASN A 164 5.19 53.64 7.40
C ASN A 164 4.68 52.29 6.85
N VAL A 165 3.38 52.16 6.58
CA VAL A 165 2.78 50.98 5.92
C VAL A 165 3.20 50.91 4.45
N GLU A 166 3.18 52.03 3.75
CA GLU A 166 3.66 52.14 2.35
C GLU A 166 5.15 51.78 2.22
N LYS A 167 5.98 52.32 3.12
CA LYS A 167 7.42 52.03 3.15
C LYS A 167 7.69 50.56 3.47
N CYS A 168 6.93 49.99 4.39
CA CYS A 168 6.99 48.57 4.70
C CYS A 168 6.60 47.70 3.50
N ALA A 169 5.46 48.01 2.86
CA ALA A 169 4.98 47.26 1.71
C ALA A 169 5.94 47.33 0.52
N LYS A 170 6.56 48.50 0.30
CA LYS A 170 7.59 48.66 -0.73
C LYS A 170 8.80 47.78 -0.49
N GLY A 171 9.33 47.74 0.74
CA GLY A 171 10.47 46.90 1.09
C GLY A 171 10.17 45.40 0.92
N LEU A 172 8.94 44.98 1.25
CA LEU A 172 8.48 43.62 1.03
C LEU A 172 8.34 43.27 -0.45
N ASN A 173 7.79 44.18 -1.28
CA ASN A 173 7.67 43.99 -2.72
C ASN A 173 9.02 43.70 -3.40
N GLU A 174 10.07 44.43 -3.02
CA GLU A 174 11.41 44.27 -3.60
C GLU A 174 12.00 42.87 -3.30
N GLY A 175 11.71 42.29 -2.12
CA GLY A 175 12.11 40.92 -1.79
C GLY A 175 11.25 39.85 -2.48
N ILE A 176 9.94 40.06 -2.52
CA ILE A 176 8.95 39.10 -3.02
C ILE A 176 9.01 38.88 -4.53
N GLU A 177 9.41 39.87 -5.33
CA GLU A 177 9.58 39.67 -6.78
C GLU A 177 10.67 38.65 -7.11
N THR A 178 11.81 38.70 -6.41
CA THR A 178 12.92 37.75 -6.59
C THR A 178 12.48 36.33 -6.26
N VAL A 179 11.71 36.20 -5.18
CA VAL A 179 11.09 34.95 -4.72
C VAL A 179 10.15 34.36 -5.76
N ALA A 180 9.27 35.18 -6.36
CA ALA A 180 8.28 34.71 -7.32
C ALA A 180 8.94 34.11 -8.56
N ASP A 181 10.06 34.69 -9.02
CA ASP A 181 10.84 34.15 -10.13
C ASP A 181 11.48 32.79 -9.79
N GLU A 182 12.05 32.65 -8.58
CA GLU A 182 12.66 31.39 -8.13
C GLU A 182 11.61 30.27 -7.97
N LEU A 183 10.44 30.58 -7.40
CA LEU A 183 9.31 29.64 -7.28
C LEU A 183 8.80 29.17 -8.65
N ARG A 184 8.69 30.09 -9.63
CA ARG A 184 8.28 29.73 -10.99
C ARG A 184 9.25 28.75 -11.64
N CYS A 185 10.56 28.97 -11.49
CA CYS A 185 11.56 28.02 -11.98
C CYS A 185 11.48 26.66 -11.28
N ALA A 186 11.30 26.65 -9.95
CA ALA A 186 11.12 25.43 -9.19
C ALA A 186 9.88 24.65 -9.64
N ARG A 187 8.77 25.34 -9.90
CA ARG A 187 7.51 24.74 -10.40
C ARG A 187 7.71 24.00 -11.72
N GLU A 188 8.39 24.60 -12.67
CA GLU A 188 8.63 23.99 -13.99
C GLU A 188 9.53 22.76 -13.88
N GLN A 189 10.57 22.82 -13.04
CA GLN A 189 11.48 21.70 -12.79
C GLN A 189 10.75 20.54 -12.11
N VAL A 190 10.02 20.81 -11.03
CA VAL A 190 9.22 19.82 -10.30
C VAL A 190 8.20 19.17 -11.24
N ALA A 191 7.42 19.94 -11.99
CA ALA A 191 6.40 19.38 -12.89
C ALA A 191 7.00 18.46 -13.96
N LYS A 192 8.16 18.83 -14.53
CA LYS A 192 8.86 18.00 -15.52
C LYS A 192 9.33 16.67 -14.90
N GLN A 193 10.00 16.74 -13.75
CA GLN A 193 10.56 15.56 -13.10
C GLN A 193 9.46 14.61 -12.60
N LEU A 194 8.40 15.13 -11.99
CA LEU A 194 7.29 14.31 -11.48
C LEU A 194 6.63 13.48 -12.59
N ASN A 195 6.46 14.05 -13.78
CA ASN A 195 5.87 13.33 -14.92
C ASN A 195 6.69 12.10 -15.34
N GLU A 196 8.01 12.11 -15.14
CA GLU A 196 8.90 10.98 -15.45
C GLU A 196 8.72 9.81 -14.46
N TYR A 197 8.26 10.08 -13.23
CA TYR A 197 7.98 9.05 -12.22
C TYR A 197 6.53 8.57 -12.24
N LEU A 198 5.56 9.46 -12.49
CA LEU A 198 4.13 9.15 -12.40
C LEU A 198 3.72 8.03 -13.36
N SER A 199 4.20 8.06 -14.62
CA SER A 199 3.78 7.05 -15.60
C SER A 199 4.29 5.65 -15.29
N PRO A 200 5.60 5.42 -15.02
CA PRO A 200 6.09 4.10 -14.61
C PRO A 200 5.41 3.57 -13.34
N LEU A 201 5.24 4.43 -12.32
CA LEU A 201 4.60 4.04 -11.05
C LEU A 201 3.14 3.63 -11.24
N LYS A 202 2.38 4.36 -12.06
CA LYS A 202 1.00 4.02 -12.40
C LYS A 202 0.91 2.72 -13.20
N ASN A 203 1.90 2.42 -14.04
CA ASN A 203 1.95 1.15 -14.76
C ASN A 203 2.20 -0.03 -13.80
N VAL A 204 3.09 0.15 -12.81
CA VAL A 204 3.30 -0.83 -11.73
C VAL A 204 2.01 -1.03 -10.94
N GLU A 205 1.36 0.04 -10.50
CA GLU A 205 0.07 -0.01 -9.79
C GLU A 205 -0.99 -0.80 -10.59
N ASN A 206 -1.13 -0.51 -11.89
CA ASN A 206 -2.06 -1.20 -12.77
C ASN A 206 -1.72 -2.69 -12.95
N ALA A 207 -0.44 -3.06 -12.96
CA ALA A 207 -0.02 -4.46 -13.03
C ALA A 207 -0.48 -5.23 -11.78
N PHE A 208 -0.36 -4.64 -10.59
CA PHE A 208 -0.86 -5.25 -9.37
C PHE A 208 -2.40 -5.34 -9.33
N HIS A 209 -3.12 -4.34 -9.84
CA HIS A 209 -4.59 -4.39 -9.90
C HIS A 209 -5.12 -5.56 -10.73
N ARG A 210 -4.39 -6.02 -11.76
CA ARG A 210 -4.74 -7.21 -12.53
C ARG A 210 -4.67 -8.50 -11.71
N VAL A 211 -3.75 -8.55 -10.74
CA VAL A 211 -3.58 -9.72 -9.88
C VAL A 211 -4.50 -9.65 -8.65
N ASP A 212 -4.88 -8.45 -8.21
CA ASP A 212 -5.70 -8.21 -7.00
C ASP A 212 -7.00 -9.03 -6.93
N GLY A 213 -7.67 -9.27 -8.07
CA GLY A 213 -8.85 -10.12 -8.13
C GLY A 213 -8.59 -11.59 -7.75
N TYR A 214 -7.47 -12.15 -8.21
CA TYR A 214 -7.06 -13.51 -7.83
C TYR A 214 -6.61 -13.60 -6.38
N LEU A 215 -6.02 -12.51 -5.89
CA LEU A 215 -5.54 -12.39 -4.52
C LEU A 215 -6.70 -12.37 -3.52
N LYS A 216 -7.75 -11.60 -3.81
CA LYS A 216 -9.01 -11.61 -3.03
C LYS A 216 -9.63 -13.00 -3.01
N MET A 217 -9.61 -13.73 -4.12
CA MET A 217 -10.13 -15.10 -4.18
C MET A 217 -9.36 -16.05 -3.25
N ILE A 218 -8.03 -15.97 -3.19
CA ILE A 218 -7.22 -16.76 -2.26
C ILE A 218 -7.52 -16.40 -0.81
N GLN A 219 -7.66 -15.11 -0.52
CA GLN A 219 -7.97 -14.64 0.83
C GLN A 219 -9.34 -15.17 1.28
N THR A 220 -10.36 -15.16 0.42
CA THR A 220 -11.66 -15.78 0.72
C THR A 220 -11.52 -17.29 0.97
N VAL A 221 -10.73 -18.00 0.17
CA VAL A 221 -10.46 -19.43 0.39
C VAL A 221 -9.76 -19.68 1.73
N TYR A 222 -8.83 -18.82 2.11
CA TYR A 222 -8.15 -18.88 3.40
C TYR A 222 -9.14 -18.67 4.55
N GLU A 223 -9.95 -17.62 4.49
CA GLU A 223 -10.96 -17.31 5.50
C GLU A 223 -11.94 -18.48 5.67
N ASP A 224 -12.45 -19.03 4.56
CA ASP A 224 -13.28 -20.24 4.56
C ASP A 224 -12.56 -21.41 5.27
N LEU A 225 -11.34 -21.75 4.85
CA LEU A 225 -10.55 -22.83 5.45
C LEU A 225 -10.27 -22.62 6.94
N SER A 226 -10.02 -21.38 7.36
CA SER A 226 -9.75 -21.03 8.75
C SER A 226 -10.96 -21.33 9.65
N LEU A 227 -12.19 -21.09 9.16
CA LEU A 227 -13.42 -21.43 9.87
C LEU A 227 -13.60 -22.95 10.02
N TYR A 228 -13.13 -23.73 9.04
CA TYR A 228 -13.18 -25.18 9.07
C TYR A 228 -12.09 -25.84 9.93
N SER A 229 -11.06 -25.08 10.36
CA SER A 229 -9.94 -25.61 11.18
C SER A 229 -10.41 -26.30 12.47
N LYS A 230 -11.48 -25.81 13.10
CA LYS A 230 -12.08 -26.42 14.29
C LYS A 230 -12.75 -27.76 13.99
N ALA A 231 -13.49 -27.84 12.89
CA ALA A 231 -14.12 -29.08 12.44
C ALA A 231 -13.07 -30.14 12.07
N LEU A 232 -11.96 -29.73 11.48
CA LEU A 232 -10.84 -30.62 11.15
C LEU A 232 -10.18 -31.22 12.39
N ARG A 233 -9.96 -30.43 13.45
CA ARG A 233 -9.47 -30.96 14.74
C ARG A 233 -10.41 -32.00 15.35
N GLU A 234 -11.72 -31.82 15.19
CA GLU A 234 -12.69 -32.81 15.67
C GLU A 234 -12.65 -34.11 14.87
N VAL A 235 -12.45 -34.03 13.54
CA VAL A 235 -12.27 -35.22 12.68
C VAL A 235 -10.95 -35.92 13.02
N GLU A 236 -9.86 -35.17 13.15
CA GLU A 236 -8.54 -35.69 13.55
C GLU A 236 -8.62 -36.44 14.89
N ASN A 237 -9.23 -35.83 15.90
CA ASN A 237 -9.44 -36.47 17.20
C ASN A 237 -10.29 -37.75 17.09
N ALA A 238 -11.33 -37.75 16.26
CA ALA A 238 -12.20 -38.90 16.06
C ALA A 238 -11.48 -40.05 15.33
N VAL A 239 -10.69 -39.73 14.29
CA VAL A 239 -9.84 -40.69 13.58
C VAL A 239 -8.78 -41.26 14.50
N ASN A 240 -8.07 -40.43 15.27
CA ASN A 240 -7.08 -40.86 16.26
C ASN A 240 -7.71 -41.75 17.35
N THR A 241 -8.91 -41.41 17.80
CA THR A 241 -9.67 -42.22 18.76
C THR A 241 -10.02 -43.58 18.16
N ALA A 242 -10.59 -43.62 16.96
CA ALA A 242 -10.90 -44.86 16.24
C ALA A 242 -9.64 -45.71 15.98
N ALA A 243 -8.55 -45.06 15.56
CA ALA A 243 -7.25 -45.69 15.37
C ALA A 243 -6.68 -46.23 16.68
N SER A 244 -6.87 -45.57 17.82
CA SER A 244 -6.43 -46.09 19.13
C SER A 244 -7.20 -47.35 19.56
N TYR A 245 -8.50 -47.41 19.24
CA TYR A 245 -9.34 -48.59 19.46
C TYR A 245 -9.02 -49.71 18.46
N GLY A 246 -8.62 -49.37 17.23
CA GLY A 246 -8.22 -50.29 16.16
C GLY A 246 -6.80 -50.82 16.26
N LYS A 247 -5.77 -49.99 16.46
CA LYS A 247 -4.38 -50.43 16.63
C LYS A 247 -4.20 -51.36 17.83
N LYS A 248 -4.99 -51.21 18.89
CA LYS A 248 -4.98 -52.13 20.04
C LYS A 248 -5.71 -53.45 19.78
N LYS A 249 -6.48 -53.58 18.68
CA LYS A 249 -7.43 -54.68 18.46
C LYS A 249 -7.78 -54.91 16.97
N VAL A 250 -6.80 -54.97 16.08
CA VAL A 250 -7.02 -55.37 14.67
C VAL A 250 -5.91 -56.32 14.29
N GLU A 251 -6.20 -57.61 14.16
CA GLU A 251 -6.33 -58.17 12.81
C GLU A 251 -7.68 -58.85 12.48
N TYR A 252 -8.59 -59.12 13.43
CA TYR A 252 -9.73 -60.02 13.12
C TYR A 252 -11.16 -59.51 13.41
N LEU A 253 -11.37 -58.43 14.20
CA LEU A 253 -12.71 -58.09 14.71
C LEU A 253 -13.40 -56.88 14.06
N PHE A 254 -12.71 -56.11 13.23
CA PHE A 254 -13.12 -54.74 12.93
C PHE A 254 -14.33 -54.60 12.01
N THR A 255 -14.58 -55.56 11.11
CA THR A 255 -15.71 -55.49 10.18
C THR A 255 -17.06 -55.79 10.83
N TRP A 256 -17.11 -56.60 11.90
CA TRP A 256 -18.37 -56.99 12.53
C TRP A 256 -18.64 -56.30 13.87
N VAL A 257 -17.64 -56.27 14.77
CA VAL A 257 -17.79 -55.72 16.14
C VAL A 257 -17.88 -54.19 16.11
N GLY A 258 -17.06 -53.51 15.29
CA GLY A 258 -17.11 -52.04 15.20
C GLY A 258 -18.46 -51.50 14.76
N ARG A 259 -19.09 -52.18 13.79
CA ARG A 259 -20.39 -51.81 13.19
C ARG A 259 -21.56 -51.92 14.18
N HIS A 260 -21.51 -52.88 15.10
CA HIS A 260 -22.60 -53.14 16.05
C HIS A 260 -22.36 -52.55 17.45
N THR A 261 -21.10 -52.32 17.83
CA THR A 261 -20.76 -51.86 19.19
C THR A 261 -20.74 -50.33 19.30
N TYR A 262 -20.43 -49.62 18.22
CA TYR A 262 -20.35 -48.15 18.22
C TYR A 262 -20.97 -47.50 16.96
N PRO A 263 -22.24 -47.83 16.62
CA PRO A 263 -22.89 -47.31 15.41
C PRO A 263 -22.97 -45.77 15.38
N ASP A 264 -23.26 -45.15 16.53
CA ASP A 264 -23.37 -43.69 16.63
C ASP A 264 -22.02 -42.97 16.38
N LEU A 265 -20.90 -43.60 16.77
CA LEU A 265 -19.57 -43.04 16.54
C LEU A 265 -19.21 -43.09 15.05
N TYR A 266 -19.46 -44.24 14.40
CA TYR A 266 -19.22 -44.41 12.97
C TYR A 266 -20.07 -43.44 12.14
N GLU A 267 -21.35 -43.31 12.45
CA GLU A 267 -22.23 -42.41 11.71
C GLU A 267 -21.87 -40.93 11.93
N LYS A 268 -21.40 -40.57 13.13
CA LYS A 268 -20.88 -39.23 13.42
C LYS A 268 -19.58 -38.93 12.66
N ILE A 269 -18.67 -39.91 12.56
CA ILE A 269 -17.42 -39.79 11.78
C ILE A 269 -17.74 -39.67 10.29
N LYS A 270 -18.57 -40.57 9.76
CA LYS A 270 -19.00 -40.59 8.36
C LYS A 270 -19.67 -39.30 7.94
N LYS A 271 -20.66 -38.81 8.71
CA LYS A 271 -21.33 -37.53 8.42
C LYS A 271 -20.36 -36.34 8.42
N LYS A 272 -19.38 -36.32 9.33
CA LYS A 272 -18.34 -35.28 9.36
C LYS A 272 -17.38 -35.38 8.18
N LEU A 273 -17.00 -36.59 7.78
CA LEU A 273 -16.15 -36.82 6.60
C LEU A 273 -16.87 -36.56 5.28
N ASP A 274 -18.16 -36.88 5.15
CA ASP A 274 -18.97 -36.55 3.98
C ASP A 274 -19.14 -35.03 3.84
N SER A 275 -19.38 -34.35 4.97
CA SER A 275 -19.43 -32.89 5.01
C SER A 275 -18.08 -32.28 4.64
N ALA A 276 -16.98 -32.81 5.19
CA ALA A 276 -15.62 -32.38 4.84
C ALA A 276 -15.29 -32.66 3.38
N ASN A 277 -15.64 -33.83 2.85
CA ASN A 277 -15.39 -34.21 1.46
C ASN A 277 -16.18 -33.35 0.48
N THR A 278 -17.45 -33.05 0.77
CA THR A 278 -18.24 -32.11 -0.04
C THR A 278 -17.61 -30.73 -0.05
N CYS A 279 -17.22 -30.24 1.13
CA CYS A 279 -16.60 -28.93 1.30
C CYS A 279 -15.23 -28.83 0.61
N VAL A 280 -14.37 -29.84 0.80
CA VAL A 280 -13.03 -29.89 0.19
C VAL A 280 -13.11 -30.13 -1.31
N ASN A 281 -14.03 -30.96 -1.83
CA ASN A 281 -14.18 -31.10 -3.28
C ASN A 281 -14.66 -29.79 -3.94
N GLN A 282 -15.55 -29.06 -3.29
CA GLN A 282 -15.94 -27.71 -3.76
C GLN A 282 -14.75 -26.75 -3.72
N MET A 283 -13.93 -26.78 -2.67
CA MET A 283 -12.74 -25.93 -2.55
C MET A 283 -11.63 -26.32 -3.53
N VAL A 284 -11.28 -27.59 -3.64
CA VAL A 284 -10.26 -28.11 -4.56
C VAL A 284 -10.68 -27.84 -6.00
N GLY A 285 -11.96 -28.00 -6.35
CA GLY A 285 -12.48 -27.59 -7.64
C GLY A 285 -12.25 -26.10 -7.90
N LYS A 286 -12.49 -25.23 -6.91
CA LYS A 286 -12.21 -23.78 -7.01
C LYS A 286 -10.72 -23.47 -7.08
N ILE A 287 -9.88 -24.10 -6.27
CA ILE A 287 -8.43 -23.83 -6.22
C ILE A 287 -7.77 -24.35 -7.51
N ALA A 288 -7.97 -25.63 -7.84
CA ALA A 288 -7.31 -26.30 -8.95
C ALA A 288 -7.75 -25.79 -10.32
N ASN A 289 -9.05 -25.61 -10.54
CA ASN A 289 -9.56 -25.26 -11.87
C ASN A 289 -9.80 -23.75 -12.08
N LEU A 290 -10.04 -22.97 -11.02
CA LEU A 290 -10.38 -21.55 -11.16
C LEU A 290 -9.25 -20.59 -10.73
N ALA A 291 -8.38 -21.01 -9.79
CA ALA A 291 -7.36 -20.11 -9.25
C ALA A 291 -5.94 -20.41 -9.79
N LEU A 292 -5.45 -21.66 -9.71
CA LEU A 292 -4.02 -21.94 -9.87
C LEU A 292 -3.45 -21.65 -11.27
N ALA A 293 -4.10 -22.11 -12.34
CA ALA A 293 -3.57 -21.90 -13.70
C ALA A 293 -3.65 -20.43 -14.17
N PRO A 294 -4.80 -19.74 -14.05
CA PRO A 294 -4.88 -18.31 -14.37
C PRO A 294 -3.94 -17.47 -13.49
N MET A 295 -3.78 -17.84 -12.22
CA MET A 295 -2.88 -17.13 -11.32
C MET A 295 -1.43 -17.32 -11.69
N ARG A 296 -0.97 -18.53 -12.07
CA ARG A 296 0.40 -18.73 -12.57
C ARG A 296 0.70 -17.81 -13.76
N GLN A 297 -0.24 -17.73 -14.71
CA GLN A 297 -0.10 -16.83 -15.85
C GLN A 297 -0.10 -15.35 -15.42
N ALA A 298 -0.97 -14.97 -14.48
CA ALA A 298 -1.03 -13.61 -13.96
C ALA A 298 0.24 -13.21 -13.19
N VAL A 299 0.81 -14.12 -12.39
CA VAL A 299 2.05 -13.94 -11.64
C VAL A 299 3.25 -13.80 -12.58
N SER A 300 3.35 -14.65 -13.61
CA SER A 300 4.39 -14.52 -14.63
C SER A 300 4.26 -13.21 -15.43
N THR A 301 3.04 -12.80 -15.78
CA THR A 301 2.79 -11.52 -16.46
C THR A 301 3.17 -10.34 -15.55
N LEU A 302 2.83 -10.41 -14.26
CA LEU A 302 3.20 -9.41 -13.26
C LEU A 302 4.72 -9.29 -13.16
N GLU A 303 5.44 -10.41 -13.10
CA GLU A 303 6.91 -10.42 -13.06
C GLU A 303 7.50 -9.66 -14.26
N ASP A 304 7.07 -10.00 -15.48
CA ASP A 304 7.56 -9.36 -16.71
C ASP A 304 7.24 -7.87 -16.78
N GLU A 305 6.01 -7.49 -16.42
CA GLU A 305 5.55 -6.10 -16.45
C GLU A 305 6.26 -5.27 -15.39
N VAL A 306 6.36 -5.77 -14.16
CA VAL A 306 7.04 -5.04 -13.09
C VAL A 306 8.53 -4.95 -13.38
N ALA A 307 9.18 -6.01 -13.82
CA ALA A 307 10.60 -5.95 -14.21
C ALA A 307 10.84 -4.89 -15.31
N ARG A 308 9.93 -4.78 -16.28
CA ARG A 308 10.02 -3.78 -17.36
C ARG A 308 9.88 -2.35 -16.84
N GLU A 309 8.87 -2.09 -16.03
CA GLU A 309 8.56 -0.72 -15.56
C GLU A 309 9.54 -0.26 -14.49
N VAL A 310 10.06 -1.17 -13.66
CA VAL A 310 11.10 -0.86 -12.68
C VAL A 310 12.36 -0.31 -13.32
N ASN A 311 12.75 -0.85 -14.47
CA ASN A 311 13.89 -0.36 -15.24
C ASN A 311 13.65 1.02 -15.89
N ARG A 312 12.39 1.50 -15.91
CA ARG A 312 12.02 2.82 -16.44
C ARG A 312 11.90 3.88 -15.35
N ILE A 313 11.88 3.50 -14.07
CA ILE A 313 11.86 4.45 -12.96
C ILE A 313 13.23 5.16 -12.93
N PRO A 314 13.27 6.49 -13.09
CA PRO A 314 14.54 7.23 -13.07
C PRO A 314 15.26 7.08 -11.72
N GLU A 315 16.56 7.37 -11.69
CA GLU A 315 17.35 7.25 -10.46
C GLU A 315 16.80 8.14 -9.36
N ILE A 316 16.46 7.54 -8.22
CA ILE A 316 15.88 8.26 -7.08
C ILE A 316 16.80 9.38 -6.56
N ALA A 317 18.11 9.24 -6.74
CA ALA A 317 19.07 10.30 -6.40
C ALA A 317 18.78 11.61 -7.15
N ALA A 318 18.35 11.55 -8.42
CA ALA A 318 17.98 12.75 -9.17
C ALA A 318 16.73 13.42 -8.58
N LEU A 319 15.72 12.64 -8.22
CA LEU A 319 14.56 13.16 -7.51
C LEU A 319 14.93 13.74 -6.14
N GLU A 320 15.80 13.08 -5.38
CA GLU A 320 16.28 13.58 -4.08
C GLU A 320 17.04 14.91 -4.24
N ASP A 321 17.91 15.04 -5.23
CA ASP A 321 18.69 16.26 -5.50
C ASP A 321 17.79 17.43 -5.91
N GLU A 322 16.79 17.17 -6.75
CA GLU A 322 15.81 18.17 -7.19
C GLU A 322 14.87 18.59 -6.05
N MET A 323 14.41 17.63 -5.25
CA MET A 323 13.65 17.88 -4.02
C MET A 323 14.47 18.70 -3.01
N ALA A 324 15.77 18.41 -2.87
CA ALA A 324 16.66 19.21 -2.04
C ALA A 324 16.90 20.61 -2.62
N SER A 325 16.92 20.76 -3.94
CA SER A 325 17.00 22.06 -4.61
C SER A 325 15.76 22.91 -4.33
N ALA A 326 14.57 22.35 -4.55
CA ALA A 326 13.30 22.99 -4.23
C ALA A 326 13.21 23.36 -2.74
N GLN A 327 13.62 22.45 -1.84
CA GLN A 327 13.70 22.72 -0.41
C GLN A 327 14.59 23.94 -0.11
N ARG A 328 15.82 24.01 -0.67
CA ARG A 328 16.72 25.14 -0.44
C ARG A 328 16.13 26.46 -0.91
N THR A 329 15.44 26.47 -2.05
CA THR A 329 14.73 27.66 -2.56
C THR A 329 13.62 28.08 -1.60
N LEU A 330 12.85 27.14 -1.06
CA LEU A 330 11.79 27.41 -0.10
C LEU A 330 12.32 27.87 1.27
N GLU A 331 13.43 27.31 1.75
CA GLU A 331 14.09 27.77 2.99
C GLU A 331 14.68 29.18 2.82
N LYS A 332 15.25 29.48 1.65
CA LYS A 332 15.73 30.83 1.31
C LYS A 332 14.55 31.82 1.29
N LEU A 333 13.43 31.42 0.70
CA LEU A 333 12.18 32.16 0.71
C LEU A 333 11.73 32.48 2.14
N GLU A 334 11.64 31.48 3.01
CA GLU A 334 11.29 31.66 4.42
C GLU A 334 12.23 32.69 5.08
N HIS A 335 13.55 32.56 4.87
CA HIS A 335 14.52 33.49 5.44
C HIS A 335 14.37 34.92 4.91
N GLU A 336 14.21 35.10 3.59
CA GLU A 336 14.04 36.42 2.97
C GLU A 336 12.74 37.09 3.40
N MET A 337 11.65 36.32 3.53
CA MET A 337 10.39 36.81 4.08
C MET A 337 10.54 37.26 5.54
N VAL A 338 11.17 36.45 6.40
CA VAL A 338 11.42 36.83 7.80
C VAL A 338 12.30 38.08 7.89
N ALA A 339 13.34 38.18 7.05
CA ALA A 339 14.20 39.36 7.00
C ALA A 339 13.44 40.61 6.54
N ALA A 340 12.59 40.48 5.52
CA ALA A 340 11.80 41.58 4.97
C ALA A 340 10.66 42.03 5.92
N VAL A 341 10.13 41.11 6.72
CA VAL A 341 9.10 41.39 7.75
C VAL A 341 9.72 41.93 9.04
N SER A 342 11.05 41.97 9.19
CA SER A 342 11.69 42.38 10.44
C SER A 342 11.47 43.85 10.84
N GLY A 343 11.68 44.16 12.12
CA GLY A 343 11.68 45.53 12.63
C GLY A 343 10.29 46.17 12.73
N GLU A 344 10.09 47.31 12.06
CA GLU A 344 8.85 48.09 12.12
C GLU A 344 7.70 47.42 11.35
N CYS A 345 8.02 46.66 10.29
CA CYS A 345 7.07 45.84 9.55
C CYS A 345 6.42 44.75 10.41
N ALA A 346 7.20 44.04 11.24
CA ALA A 346 6.70 43.02 12.14
C ALA A 346 5.67 43.58 13.13
N LYS A 347 5.87 44.83 13.59
CA LYS A 347 4.90 45.50 14.49
C LYS A 347 3.62 45.90 13.76
N ILE A 348 3.72 46.27 12.48
CA ILE A 348 2.59 46.66 11.64
C ILE A 348 1.77 45.43 11.22
N LEU A 349 2.43 44.30 10.95
CA LEU A 349 1.81 43.05 10.52
C LEU A 349 1.44 42.11 11.68
N GLY A 350 2.06 42.29 12.86
CA GLY A 350 2.09 41.32 13.94
C GLY A 350 1.23 41.62 15.17
N GLU A 351 0.11 42.36 15.05
CA GLU A 351 -0.87 42.34 16.16
C GLU A 351 -1.55 40.96 16.32
N ASN A 352 -1.38 40.01 15.38
CA ASN A 352 -1.68 38.58 15.59
C ASN A 352 -0.75 37.68 14.72
N HIS A 353 0.08 36.82 15.33
CA HIS A 353 0.64 35.55 14.81
C HIS A 353 2.13 35.35 14.46
N PHE A 354 3.03 36.34 14.45
CA PHE A 354 4.47 36.05 14.26
C PHE A 354 5.20 35.80 15.60
N SER A 355 4.84 34.71 16.29
CA SER A 355 5.67 34.16 17.37
C SER A 355 6.29 32.86 16.89
N CYS A 356 7.58 32.90 16.54
CA CYS A 356 8.38 31.71 16.26
C CYS A 356 8.29 30.73 17.44
N GLY A 357 7.84 29.50 17.17
CA GLY A 357 7.95 28.33 18.04
C GLY A 357 9.08 27.44 17.59
#